data_AF-F8QNG5-F1
#
_entry.id   AF-F8QNG5-F1
#
_cell.length_a   1.000
_cell.length_b   1.000
_cell.length_c   1.000
_cell.angle_alpha   90.00
_cell.angle_beta   90.00
_cell.angle_gamma   90.00
#
_symmetry.space_group_name_H-M   'P 1'
#
loop_
_entity.id
_entity.type
_entity.pdbx_description
1 polymer ?
#
loop_
_entity_poly.entity_id
_entity_poly.type
_entity_poly.pdbx_seq_one_letter_code
_entity_poly.pdbx_strand_id
1 'polypeptide(L)'
;YFKGLWTYPFPEVANNVKPFYGTRGKPTNAQYMEQNGQFYYDNSADLGAQILRLPYRGNKLAMYFILPNPDNTVNQVLDRINSASLHQALWYMEENEVNVTLPKF
;
A
#
# COMPACT_ATOMS: atom_id res chain seq x y z
N TYR A 1 17.69 -10.67 -3.19
CA TYR A 1 16.89 -10.99 -1.99
C TYR A 1 16.87 -9.75 -1.10
N PHE A 2 15.68 -9.23 -0.76
CA PHE A 2 15.52 -8.07 0.13
C PHE A 2 14.75 -8.53 1.39
N LYS A 3 15.31 -8.27 2.58
CA LYS A 3 14.71 -8.63 3.87
C LYS A 3 14.75 -7.44 4.83
N GLY A 4 13.90 -6.46 4.57
CA GLY A 4 13.73 -5.29 5.44
C GLY A 4 12.76 -5.59 6.59
N LEU A 5 13.11 -5.17 7.81
CA LEU A 5 12.19 -5.17 8.95
C LEU A 5 11.42 -3.86 8.96
N TRP A 6 10.09 -3.90 9.10
CA TRP A 6 9.29 -2.68 9.29
C TRP A 6 9.73 -1.90 10.53
N THR A 7 9.67 -0.57 10.49
CA THR A 7 9.84 0.27 11.68
C THR A 7 8.73 -0.03 12.68
N TYR A 8 7.50 -0.19 12.19
CA TYR A 8 6.30 -0.57 12.94
C TYR A 8 5.82 -1.95 12.45
N PRO A 9 6.21 -3.05 13.12
CA PRO A 9 5.83 -4.40 12.72
C PRO A 9 4.32 -4.63 12.87
N PHE A 10 3.76 -5.41 11.95
CA PHE A 10 2.39 -5.90 12.08
C PHE A 10 2.30 -6.94 13.21
N PRO A 11 1.29 -6.87 14.09
CA PRO A 11 1.01 -7.93 15.05
C PRO A 11 0.70 -9.24 14.33
N GLU A 12 1.15 -10.36 14.90
CA GLU A 12 0.81 -11.68 14.36
C GLU A 12 -0.62 -12.04 14.72
N VAL A 13 -1.44 -12.28 13.69
CA VAL A 13 -2.82 -12.74 13.85
C VAL A 13 -2.95 -14.09 13.15
N ALA A 14 -3.19 -15.14 13.93
CA ALA A 14 -3.39 -16.49 13.40
C ALA A 14 -4.69 -16.54 12.58
N ASN A 15 -4.67 -17.30 11.47
CA ASN A 15 -5.84 -17.58 10.63
C ASN A 15 -6.57 -16.35 10.05
N ASN A 16 -5.91 -15.18 9.97
CA ASN A 16 -6.45 -14.01 9.28
C ASN A 16 -6.43 -14.19 7.75
N VAL A 17 -7.27 -15.08 7.22
CA VAL A 17 -7.38 -15.39 5.80
C VAL A 17 -8.55 -14.63 5.20
N LYS A 18 -8.32 -13.86 4.13
CA LYS A 18 -9.35 -13.11 3.42
C LYS A 18 -9.24 -13.30 1.90
N PRO A 19 -10.31 -13.04 1.14
CA PRO A 19 -10.23 -13.03 -0.32
C PRO A 19 -9.26 -11.94 -0.82
N PHE A 20 -8.52 -12.27 -1.88
CA PHE A 20 -7.69 -11.36 -2.66
C PHE A 20 -8.18 -11.37 -4.11
N TYR A 21 -8.47 -10.18 -4.62
CA TYR A 21 -9.06 -9.97 -5.93
C TYR A 21 -7.96 -9.58 -6.93
N GLY A 22 -7.29 -10.58 -7.48
CA GLY A 22 -6.30 -10.39 -8.54
C GLY A 22 -6.93 -10.11 -9.91
N THR A 23 -6.09 -9.81 -10.91
CA THR A 23 -6.52 -9.50 -12.29
C THR A 23 -7.11 -10.67 -13.07
N ARG A 24 -7.06 -11.91 -12.55
CA ARG A 24 -7.53 -13.11 -13.27
C ARG A 24 -8.56 -13.89 -12.47
N GLY A 25 -9.81 -13.83 -12.90
CA GLY A 25 -10.84 -14.81 -12.55
C GLY A 25 -11.36 -14.72 -11.11
N LYS A 26 -11.53 -15.90 -10.48
CA LYS A 26 -12.14 -16.00 -9.15
C LYS A 26 -11.18 -15.49 -8.05
N PRO A 27 -11.70 -14.87 -6.98
CA PRO A 27 -10.89 -14.48 -5.84
C PRO A 27 -10.13 -15.68 -5.27
N THR A 28 -8.88 -15.43 -4.85
CA THR A 28 -8.07 -16.43 -4.15
C THR A 28 -7.98 -16.06 -2.67
N ASN A 29 -7.74 -17.02 -1.79
CA ASN A 29 -7.55 -16.72 -0.37
C ASN A 29 -6.07 -16.40 -0.10
N ALA A 30 -5.83 -15.32 0.63
CA ALA A 30 -4.50 -14.95 1.10
C ALA A 30 -4.52 -14.73 2.61
N GLN A 31 -3.38 -14.96 3.26
CA GLN A 31 -3.17 -14.53 4.64
C GLN A 31 -2.99 -13.01 4.64
N TYR A 32 -3.59 -12.31 5.61
CA TYR A 32 -3.47 -10.87 5.77
C TYR A 32 -2.75 -10.49 7.07
N MET A 33 -2.15 -9.32 7.05
CA MET A 33 -1.58 -8.62 8.19
C MET A 33 -2.23 -7.24 8.31
N GLU A 34 -2.53 -6.82 9.54
CA GLU A 34 -3.31 -5.62 9.84
C GLU A 34 -2.67 -4.81 10.96
N GLN A 35 -2.66 -3.49 10.83
CA GLN A 35 -2.28 -2.57 11.90
C GLN A 35 -2.96 -1.22 11.71
N ASN A 36 -3.14 -0.50 12.81
CA ASN A 36 -3.48 0.92 12.80
C ASN A 36 -2.26 1.70 13.30
N GLY A 37 -1.97 2.84 12.66
CA GLY A 37 -0.93 3.75 13.12
C GLY A 37 -0.89 5.04 12.30
N GLN A 38 0.01 5.93 12.71
CA GLN A 38 0.33 7.15 11.97
C GLN A 38 1.28 6.80 10.81
N PHE A 39 0.83 7.02 9.58
CA PHE A 39 1.61 6.74 8.37
C PHE A 39 1.45 7.88 7.37
N TYR A 40 2.50 8.11 6.58
CA TYR A 40 2.38 8.98 5.42
C TYR A 40 1.42 8.33 4.42
N TYR A 41 0.39 9.08 4.07
CA TYR A 41 -0.71 8.66 3.24
C TYR A 41 -1.25 9.82 2.40
N ASP A 42 -1.77 9.50 1.22
CA ASP A 42 -2.58 10.39 0.39
C ASP A 42 -3.61 9.60 -0.42
N ASN A 43 -4.73 10.23 -0.78
CA ASN A 43 -5.64 9.73 -1.81
C ASN A 43 -5.50 10.62 -3.05
N SER A 44 -4.54 10.27 -3.90
CA SER A 44 -4.16 11.08 -5.05
C SER A 44 -5.26 11.08 -6.11
N ALA A 45 -5.91 12.24 -6.28
CA ALA A 45 -6.88 12.45 -7.37
C ALA A 45 -6.21 12.32 -8.75
N ASP A 46 -4.97 12.80 -8.88
CA ASP A 46 -4.20 12.75 -10.14
C ASP A 46 -3.90 11.32 -10.60
N LEU A 47 -3.56 10.43 -9.65
CA LEU A 47 -3.34 9.01 -9.97
C LEU A 47 -4.65 8.20 -9.94
N GLY A 48 -5.67 8.67 -9.23
CA GLY A 48 -6.88 7.91 -8.94
C GLY A 48 -6.62 6.73 -8.02
N ALA A 49 -5.73 6.90 -7.05
CA ALA A 49 -5.21 5.83 -6.19
C ALA A 49 -4.86 6.33 -4.78
N GLN A 50 -5.00 5.46 -3.81
CA GLN A 50 -4.47 5.63 -2.46
C GLN A 50 -2.98 5.30 -2.44
N ILE A 51 -2.19 6.10 -1.73
CA ILE A 51 -0.76 5.91 -1.56
C ILE A 51 -0.46 5.79 -0.07
N LEU A 52 0.28 4.74 0.31
CA LEU A 52 0.71 4.49 1.68
C LEU A 52 2.22 4.27 1.71
N ARG A 53 2.90 4.91 2.66
CA ARG A 53 4.34 4.72 2.89
C ARG A 53 4.59 4.00 4.20
N LEU A 54 5.21 2.82 4.11
CA LEU A 54 5.66 2.04 5.28
C LEU A 54 7.18 2.07 5.40
N PRO A 55 7.75 2.71 6.44
CA PRO A 55 9.19 2.76 6.62
C PRO A 55 9.76 1.44 7.13
N TYR A 56 10.97 1.11 6.66
CA TYR A 56 11.81 0.06 7.24
C TYR A 56 12.65 0.60 8.39
N ARG A 57 13.02 -0.28 9.32
CA ARG A 57 13.83 0.01 10.50
C ARG A 57 15.09 0.78 10.11
N GLY A 58 15.36 1.86 10.86
CA GLY A 58 16.44 2.80 10.59
C GLY A 58 16.06 3.92 9.62
N ASN A 59 14.82 3.94 9.11
CA ASN A 59 14.21 5.02 8.32
C ASN A 59 15.00 5.45 7.06
N LYS A 60 15.91 4.61 6.58
CA LYS A 60 16.67 4.83 5.33
C LYS A 60 15.93 4.40 4.07
N LEU A 61 15.00 3.46 4.22
CA LEU A 61 14.20 2.88 3.14
C LEU A 61 12.74 2.83 3.57
N ALA A 62 11.84 2.89 2.60
CA ALA A 62 10.41 2.69 2.79
C ALA A 62 9.84 1.93 1.60
N MET A 63 8.77 1.19 1.83
CA MET A 63 7.92 0.65 0.78
C MET A 63 6.73 1.57 0.57
N TYR A 64 6.42 1.88 -0.68
CA TYR A 64 5.23 2.62 -1.07
C TYR A 64 4.24 1.64 -1.70
N PHE A 65 3.00 1.67 -1.22
CA PHE A 65 1.88 0.95 -1.79
C PHE A 65 1.02 1.95 -2.54
N ILE A 66 0.72 1.67 -3.81
CA ILE A 66 -0.21 2.44 -4.62
C ILE A 66 -1.38 1.52 -4.94
N LEU A 67 -2.54 1.79 -4.32
CA LEU A 67 -3.75 1.01 -4.46
C LEU A 67 -4.77 1.80 -5.30
N PRO A 68 -5.14 1.32 -6.50
CA PRO A 68 -6.19 1.97 -7.28
C PRO A 68 -7.49 2.13 -6.49
N ASN A 69 -8.15 3.27 -6.64
CA ASN A 69 -9.51 3.46 -6.12
C ASN A 69 -10.48 2.49 -6.83
N PRO A 70 -11.66 2.18 -6.24
CA PRO A 70 -12.58 1.17 -6.77
C PRO A 70 -12.94 1.32 -8.26
N ASP A 71 -13.02 2.56 -8.75
CA ASP A 71 -13.35 2.88 -10.15
C ASP A 71 -12.15 2.87 -11.10
N ASN A 72 -10.94 2.59 -10.60
CA ASN A 72 -9.70 2.57 -11.37
C ASN A 72 -9.08 1.17 -11.37
N THR A 73 -8.58 0.77 -12.54
CA THR A 73 -7.78 -0.45 -12.71
C THR A 73 -6.30 -0.16 -12.48
N VAL A 74 -5.53 -1.21 -12.18
CA VAL A 74 -4.06 -1.11 -12.08
C VAL A 74 -3.45 -0.50 -13.35
N ASN A 75 -3.92 -0.90 -14.54
CA ASN A 75 -3.40 -0.38 -15.80
C ASN A 75 -3.68 1.13 -15.96
N GLN A 76 -4.89 1.59 -15.62
CA GLN A 76 -5.21 3.03 -15.68
C GLN A 76 -4.35 3.86 -14.74
N VAL A 77 -4.04 3.35 -13.54
CA VAL A 77 -3.13 4.03 -12.61
C VAL A 77 -1.70 4.04 -13.17
N LEU A 78 -1.24 2.92 -13.72
CA LEU A 78 0.08 2.82 -14.36
C LEU A 78 0.25 3.79 -15.52
N ASP A 79 -0.78 3.99 -16.35
CA ASP A 79 -0.75 4.93 -17.47
C ASP A 79 -0.62 6.40 -17.01
N ARG A 80 -1.06 6.73 -15.79
CA ARG A 80 -0.91 8.06 -15.18
C ARG A 80 0.41 8.24 -14.43
N ILE A 81 1.10 7.14 -14.10
CA ILE A 81 2.38 7.17 -13.38
C ILE A 81 3.52 7.49 -14.35
N ASN A 82 4.22 8.57 -14.05
CA ASN A 82 5.53 8.91 -14.59
C ASN A 82 6.38 9.55 -13.48
N SER A 83 7.64 9.89 -13.77
CA SER A 83 8.53 10.45 -12.76
C SER A 83 8.00 11.72 -12.11
N ALA A 84 7.36 12.61 -12.87
CA ALA A 84 6.83 13.87 -12.35
C ALA A 84 5.55 13.65 -11.54
N SER A 85 4.58 12.89 -12.06
CA SER A 85 3.33 12.62 -11.34
C SER A 85 3.57 11.81 -10.07
N LEU A 86 4.49 10.84 -10.10
CA LEU A 86 4.88 10.10 -8.91
C LEU A 86 5.56 11.00 -7.87
N HIS A 87 6.50 11.85 -8.29
CA HIS A 87 7.18 12.76 -7.35
C HIS A 87 6.17 13.73 -6.69
N GLN A 88 5.25 14.29 -7.48
CA GLN A 88 4.18 15.14 -7.00
C GLN A 88 3.26 14.41 -6.01
N ALA A 89 2.83 13.20 -6.34
CA ALA A 89 1.96 12.42 -5.46
C ALA A 89 2.65 12.06 -4.14
N LEU A 90 3.95 11.76 -4.16
CA LEU A 90 4.73 11.52 -2.94
C LEU A 90 4.95 12.79 -2.10
N TRP A 91 5.04 13.96 -2.73
CA TRP A 91 5.19 15.24 -2.05
C TRP A 91 3.95 15.66 -1.25
N TYR A 92 2.76 15.32 -1.75
CA TYR A 92 1.50 15.65 -1.08
C TYR A 92 1.11 14.68 0.05
N MET A 93 1.89 13.62 0.28
CA MET A 93 1.60 12.70 1.37
C MET A 93 1.78 13.36 2.74
N GLU A 94 0.79 13.19 3.60
CA GLU A 94 0.82 13.69 4.97
C GLU A 94 0.67 12.54 5.97
N GLU A 95 1.17 12.75 7.19
CA GLU A 95 1.03 11.77 8.26
C GLU A 95 -0.43 11.75 8.75
N ASN A 96 -1.08 10.60 8.61
CA ASN A 96 -2.47 10.39 8.97
C ASN A 96 -2.63 9.09 9.76
N GLU A 97 -3.67 9.01 10.59
CA GLU A 97 -4.06 7.74 11.20
C GLU A 97 -4.68 6.83 10.13
N VAL A 98 -4.03 5.71 9.83
CA VAL A 98 -4.44 4.78 8.77
C VAL A 98 -4.58 3.37 9.33
N ASN A 99 -5.72 2.74 9.03
CA ASN A 99 -5.88 1.30 9.19
C ASN A 99 -5.36 0.58 7.94
N VAL A 100 -4.24 -0.11 8.09
CA VAL A 100 -3.52 -0.79 7.02
C VAL A 100 -3.90 -2.26 7.03
N THR A 101 -4.48 -2.74 5.92
CA THR A 101 -4.74 -4.17 5.68
C THR A 101 -3.98 -4.60 4.44
N LEU A 102 -3.00 -5.49 4.59
CA LEU A 102 -2.16 -5.95 3.49
C LEU A 102 -2.12 -7.48 3.43
N PRO A 103 -2.16 -8.08 2.22
CA PRO A 103 -1.90 -9.49 2.08
C PRO A 103 -0.41 -9.81 2.36
N LYS A 104 -0.16 -10.97 2.95
CA LYS A 104 1.16 -11.51 3.27
C LYS A 104 1.57 -12.49 2.17
N PHE A 105 2.46 -12.05 1.29
CA PHE A 105 3.06 -12.85 0.20
C PHE A 105 4.56 -13.05 0.41
#